data_AF-A0A1W9NWN0-F1
#
_entry.id   AF-A0A1W9NWN0-F1
#
_cell.length_a   1.000
_cell.length_b   1.000
_cell.length_c   1.000
_cell.angle_alpha   90.00
_cell.angle_beta   90.00
_cell.angle_gamma   90.00
#
_symmetry.space_group_name_H-M   'P 1'
#
loop_
_entity.id
_entity.type
_entity.pdbx_description
1 polymer ?
#
loop_
_entity_poly.entity_id
_entity_poly.type
_entity_poly.pdbx_seq_one_letter_code
_entity_poly.pdbx_strand_id
1 'polypeptide(L)'
;MPPNVKNKPKLSLNLKKIIRLHLACHALANILFGFPLTLAVALFLNFPLRAISKLTILYGTIYLGFSIPAISSLSYFKLKPVRDKLRQIGNTPHPPMDQVLTTVKQLVSYPHFTGLTIGLIDLTAFSLGIFFLYLGLIPEFMPVIKIIAACGVTIGAVVGIINSYLTQTLISNHLRSLLETLISRSPQVLRDGLPLPSFPLTLQAFVLICLTAIAAQSSLMVIFLGKIAASHPTELPQSFFFLSILELLNFTYVIIAAFLFSRSLIFPLKKILAWGRKITRGNLSARLYTITNDELAEVIASFNQMAQELEDDRNLISAEKNKLSLVLSGITDGVLALPNPLFSIPGKTPHQ
;
A
#
# COMPACT_ATOMS: atom_id res chain seq x y z
N MET A 1 -15.91 27.92 -27.50
CA MET A 1 -16.13 28.36 -26.11
C MET A 1 -15.13 27.64 -25.21
N PRO A 2 -14.29 28.34 -24.44
CA PRO A 2 -13.42 27.68 -23.48
C PRO A 2 -14.29 27.01 -22.39
N PRO A 3 -13.91 25.83 -21.87
CA PRO A 3 -14.69 25.14 -20.86
C PRO A 3 -14.77 26.02 -19.60
N ASN A 4 -16.01 26.22 -19.17
CA ASN A 4 -16.43 27.04 -18.04
C ASN A 4 -15.57 26.76 -16.79
N VAL A 5 -14.76 27.74 -16.38
CA VAL A 5 -13.78 27.66 -15.26
C VAL A 5 -14.46 27.47 -13.89
N LYS A 6 -15.79 27.56 -13.81
CA LYS A 6 -16.55 27.58 -12.55
C LYS A 6 -16.79 26.23 -11.86
N ASN A 7 -16.47 25.09 -12.47
CA ASN A 7 -16.72 23.76 -11.88
C ASN A 7 -15.47 22.86 -11.78
N LYS A 8 -14.28 23.43 -11.54
CA LYS A 8 -13.12 22.59 -11.21
C LYS A 8 -13.24 22.07 -9.77
N PRO A 9 -13.27 20.74 -9.52
CA PRO A 9 -13.36 20.19 -8.16
C PRO A 9 -12.24 20.78 -7.29
N LYS A 10 -12.59 21.28 -6.11
CA LYS A 10 -11.63 21.89 -5.16
C LYS A 10 -10.61 20.84 -4.76
N LEU A 11 -9.34 21.10 -5.04
CA LEU A 11 -8.20 20.31 -4.57
C LEU A 11 -8.07 20.52 -3.05
N SER A 12 -8.90 19.84 -2.25
CA SER A 12 -8.97 20.05 -0.81
C SER A 12 -8.90 18.73 -0.06
N LEU A 13 -7.85 18.57 0.74
CA LEU A 13 -7.66 17.43 1.62
C LEU A 13 -8.40 17.67 2.95
N ASN A 14 -9.41 16.86 3.23
CA ASN A 14 -10.14 16.92 4.50
C ASN A 14 -9.43 16.11 5.59
N LEU A 15 -8.59 16.78 6.38
CA LEU A 15 -7.82 16.14 7.47
C LEU A 15 -8.71 15.44 8.50
N LYS A 16 -9.85 16.03 8.87
CA LYS A 16 -10.77 15.43 9.86
C LYS A 16 -11.32 14.09 9.35
N LYS A 17 -11.67 14.01 8.06
CA LYS A 17 -12.15 12.76 7.45
C LYS A 17 -11.07 11.69 7.45
N ILE A 18 -9.83 12.05 7.13
CA ILE A 18 -8.71 11.10 7.11
C ILE A 18 -8.35 10.62 8.52
N ILE A 19 -8.32 11.51 9.52
CA ILE A 19 -8.08 11.13 10.92
C ILE A 19 -9.17 10.17 11.40
N ARG A 20 -10.45 10.46 11.11
CA ARG A 20 -11.56 9.55 11.42
C ARG A 20 -11.40 8.18 10.74
N LEU A 21 -10.90 8.15 9.51
CA LEU A 21 -10.68 6.89 8.80
C LEU A 21 -9.56 6.06 9.45
N HIS A 22 -8.44 6.68 9.84
CA HIS A 22 -7.38 5.99 10.58
C HIS A 22 -7.90 5.43 11.91
N LEU A 23 -8.66 6.24 12.67
CA LEU A 23 -9.25 5.80 13.92
C LEU A 23 -10.27 4.67 13.73
N ALA A 24 -11.03 4.69 12.63
CA ALA A 24 -11.94 3.61 12.28
C ALA A 24 -11.19 2.31 11.92
N CYS A 25 -10.08 2.40 11.17
CA CYS A 25 -9.23 1.24 10.85
C CYS A 25 -8.67 0.61 12.14
N HIS A 26 -8.15 1.45 13.03
CA HIS A 26 -7.60 1.02 14.31
C HIS A 26 -8.67 0.40 15.22
N ALA A 27 -9.84 1.04 15.32
CA ALA A 27 -10.97 0.49 16.06
C ALA A 27 -11.41 -0.86 15.50
N LEU A 28 -11.52 -1.00 14.17
CA LEU A 28 -11.93 -2.24 13.52
C LEU A 28 -10.91 -3.36 13.76
N ALA A 29 -9.61 -3.08 13.65
CA ALA A 29 -8.56 -4.05 13.94
C ALA A 29 -8.62 -4.53 15.41
N ASN A 30 -8.80 -3.61 16.35
CA ASN A 30 -8.89 -3.92 17.77
C ASN A 30 -10.19 -4.65 18.16
N ILE A 31 -11.32 -4.29 17.54
CA ILE A 31 -12.62 -4.96 17.75
C ILE A 31 -12.60 -6.38 17.22
N LEU A 32 -11.93 -6.64 16.09
CA LEU A 32 -11.90 -7.98 15.50
C LEU A 32 -10.85 -8.89 16.14
N PHE A 33 -9.65 -8.35 16.42
CA PHE A 33 -8.49 -9.19 16.77
C PHE A 33 -7.75 -8.78 18.05
N GLY A 34 -8.00 -7.58 18.57
CA GLY A 34 -7.30 -7.08 19.76
C GLY A 34 -8.00 -7.48 21.05
N PHE A 35 -9.09 -6.80 21.37
CA PHE A 35 -9.82 -6.98 22.62
C PHE A 35 -10.41 -8.39 22.78
N PRO A 36 -11.09 -8.98 21.77
CA PRO A 36 -11.65 -10.32 21.92
C PRO A 36 -10.59 -11.38 22.15
N LEU A 37 -9.44 -11.28 21.47
CA LEU A 37 -8.36 -12.25 21.60
C LEU A 37 -7.67 -12.14 22.96
N THR A 38 -7.49 -10.90 23.44
CA THR A 38 -6.98 -10.62 24.79
C THR A 38 -7.92 -11.18 25.86
N LEU A 39 -9.23 -10.99 25.69
CA LEU A 39 -10.25 -11.52 26.59
C LEU A 39 -10.32 -13.04 26.54
N ALA A 40 -10.23 -13.64 25.35
CA ALA A 40 -10.23 -15.08 25.16
C ALA A 40 -9.06 -15.75 25.88
N VAL A 41 -7.85 -15.18 25.81
CA VAL A 41 -6.68 -15.66 26.56
C VAL A 41 -6.94 -15.61 28.07
N ALA A 42 -7.49 -14.50 28.58
CA ALA A 42 -7.77 -14.36 30.01
C ALA A 42 -8.86 -15.33 30.51
N LEU A 43 -9.92 -15.54 29.72
CA LEU A 43 -10.97 -16.51 30.02
C LEU A 43 -10.45 -17.95 29.97
N PHE A 44 -9.64 -18.27 28.97
CA PHE A 44 -9.09 -19.61 28.78
C PHE A 44 -8.16 -20.03 29.93
N LEU A 45 -7.39 -19.08 30.47
CA LEU A 45 -6.53 -19.29 31.63
C LEU A 45 -7.30 -19.27 32.96
N ASN A 46 -8.64 -19.23 32.93
CA ASN A 46 -9.53 -19.26 34.10
C ASN A 46 -9.26 -18.15 35.12
N PHE A 47 -8.91 -16.95 34.67
CA PHE A 47 -8.75 -15.82 35.58
C PHE A 47 -10.07 -15.36 36.19
N PRO A 48 -10.07 -14.88 37.45
CA PRO A 48 -11.29 -14.39 38.09
C PRO A 48 -11.82 -13.16 37.35
N LEU A 49 -13.15 -12.97 37.34
CA LEU A 49 -13.79 -11.82 36.66
C LEU A 49 -13.22 -10.46 37.11
N ARG A 50 -12.74 -10.35 38.36
CA ARG A 50 -12.09 -9.13 38.87
C ARG A 50 -10.76 -8.82 38.17
N ALA A 51 -9.98 -9.84 37.81
CA ALA A 51 -8.74 -9.64 37.05
C ALA A 51 -9.04 -9.29 35.59
N ILE A 52 -10.06 -9.93 35.01
CA ILE A 52 -10.52 -9.65 33.64
C ILE A 52 -11.06 -8.22 33.52
N SER A 53 -11.79 -7.72 34.51
CA SER A 53 -12.29 -6.35 34.50
C SER A 53 -11.14 -5.34 34.59
N LYS A 54 -10.15 -5.56 35.47
CA LYS A 54 -8.93 -4.74 35.53
C LYS A 54 -8.15 -4.77 34.20
N LEU A 55 -8.05 -5.93 33.55
CA LEU A 55 -7.40 -6.07 32.24
C LEU A 55 -8.14 -5.28 31.16
N THR A 56 -9.46 -5.33 31.16
CA THR A 56 -10.33 -4.56 30.25
C THR A 56 -10.14 -3.06 30.45
N ILE A 57 -10.07 -2.62 31.70
CA ILE A 57 -9.80 -1.22 32.04
C ILE A 57 -8.41 -0.81 31.54
N LEU A 58 -7.37 -1.61 31.82
CA LEU A 58 -6.00 -1.34 31.37
C LEU A 58 -5.92 -1.25 29.84
N TYR A 59 -6.55 -2.18 29.13
CA TYR A 59 -6.63 -2.18 27.66
C TYR A 59 -7.29 -0.87 27.18
N GLY A 60 -8.44 -0.51 27.74
CA GLY A 60 -9.15 0.72 27.41
C GLY A 60 -8.35 1.98 27.71
N THR A 61 -7.64 2.03 28.84
CA THR A 61 -6.78 3.16 29.23
C THR A 61 -5.63 3.36 28.26
N ILE A 62 -4.96 2.29 27.83
CA ILE A 62 -3.88 2.38 26.84
C ILE A 62 -4.44 2.78 25.48
N TYR A 63 -5.56 2.18 25.07
CA TYR A 63 -6.22 2.48 23.81
C TYR A 63 -6.62 3.96 23.70
N LEU A 64 -7.26 4.51 24.75
CA LEU A 64 -7.71 5.90 24.80
C LEU A 64 -6.57 6.88 25.07
N GLY A 65 -5.64 6.54 25.96
CA GLY A 65 -4.58 7.43 26.45
C GLY A 65 -3.33 7.47 25.58
N PHE A 66 -3.05 6.41 24.82
CA PHE A 66 -1.86 6.31 23.97
C PHE A 66 -2.23 6.15 22.49
N SER A 67 -2.97 5.09 22.12
CA SER A 67 -3.14 4.75 20.70
C SER A 67 -3.94 5.81 19.92
N ILE A 68 -5.09 6.28 20.43
CA ILE A 68 -5.89 7.31 19.74
C ILE A 68 -5.10 8.64 19.56
N PRO A 69 -4.48 9.22 20.61
CA PRO A 69 -3.66 10.42 20.46
C PRO A 69 -2.49 10.24 19.50
N ALA A 70 -1.78 9.11 19.57
CA ALA A 70 -0.63 8.82 18.71
C ALA A 70 -1.02 8.77 17.24
N ILE A 71 -2.07 8.02 16.90
CA ILE A 71 -2.58 7.87 15.52
C ILE A 71 -3.11 9.20 14.99
N SER A 72 -3.85 9.94 15.82
CA SER A 72 -4.42 11.24 15.44
C SER A 72 -3.32 12.28 15.17
N SER A 73 -2.32 12.34 16.04
CA SER A 73 -1.18 13.26 15.91
C SER A 73 -0.35 12.93 14.67
N LEU A 74 0.00 11.65 14.49
CA LEU A 74 0.74 11.18 13.30
C LEU A 74 0.01 11.58 12.01
N SER A 75 -1.29 11.31 11.95
CA SER A 75 -2.13 11.63 10.79
C SER A 75 -2.16 13.13 10.51
N TYR A 76 -2.32 13.95 11.55
CA TYR A 76 -2.36 15.40 11.43
C TYR A 76 -1.04 15.99 10.96
N PHE A 77 0.07 15.68 11.64
CA PHE A 77 1.37 16.29 11.35
C PHE A 77 1.90 15.91 9.97
N LYS A 78 1.64 14.68 9.50
CA LYS A 78 2.09 14.23 8.18
C LYS A 78 1.26 14.80 7.03
N LEU A 79 -0.05 15.01 7.21
CA LEU A 79 -0.93 15.50 6.14
C LEU A 79 -1.12 17.02 6.13
N LYS A 80 -0.90 17.72 7.24
CA LYS A 80 -0.95 19.19 7.28
C LYS A 80 -0.10 19.84 6.18
N PRO A 81 1.21 19.51 6.01
CA PRO A 81 2.02 20.12 4.96
C PRO A 81 1.52 19.76 3.55
N VAL A 82 1.02 18.54 3.35
CA VAL A 82 0.48 18.09 2.06
C VAL A 82 -0.80 18.85 1.70
N ARG A 83 -1.71 19.03 2.66
CA ARG A 83 -2.93 19.83 2.49
C ARG A 83 -2.60 21.26 2.07
N ASP A 84 -1.62 21.87 2.73
CA ASP A 84 -1.27 23.27 2.49
C ASP A 84 -0.66 23.46 1.09
N LYS A 85 0.19 22.53 0.65
CA LYS A 85 0.68 22.46 -0.75
C LYS A 85 -0.44 22.23 -1.75
N LEU A 86 -1.39 21.32 -1.48
CA LEU A 86 -2.53 21.05 -2.36
C LEU A 86 -3.41 22.29 -2.56
N ARG A 87 -3.61 23.08 -1.50
CA ARG A 87 -4.34 24.36 -1.59
C ARG A 87 -3.61 25.38 -2.45
N GLN A 88 -2.29 25.49 -2.31
CA GLN A 88 -1.47 26.37 -3.15
C GLN A 88 -1.57 25.96 -4.63
N ILE A 89 -1.34 24.68 -4.94
CA ILE A 89 -1.47 24.12 -6.29
C ILE A 89 -2.87 24.35 -6.87
N GLY A 90 -3.91 24.19 -6.04
CA GLY A 90 -5.30 24.39 -6.46
C GLY A 90 -5.65 25.83 -6.85
N ASN A 91 -4.93 26.82 -6.29
CA ASN A 91 -5.14 28.25 -6.49
C ASN A 91 -4.24 28.86 -7.59
N THR A 92 -3.19 28.15 -8.01
CA THR A 92 -2.27 28.62 -9.07
C THR A 92 -2.73 28.10 -10.44
N PRO A 93 -2.89 28.95 -11.47
CA PRO A 93 -3.29 28.52 -12.82
C PRO A 93 -2.31 27.54 -13.49
N HIS A 94 -1.00 27.77 -13.29
CA HIS A 94 0.10 26.94 -13.77
C HIS A 94 1.08 26.66 -12.62
N PRO A 95 0.80 25.65 -11.76
CA PRO A 95 1.68 25.32 -10.66
C PRO A 95 3.02 24.77 -11.17
N PRO A 96 4.14 25.08 -10.50
CA PRO A 96 5.45 24.56 -10.88
C PRO A 96 5.47 23.03 -10.77
N MET A 97 5.97 22.36 -11.81
CA MET A 97 5.91 20.90 -11.94
C MET A 97 6.57 20.16 -10.76
N ASP A 98 7.66 20.71 -10.23
CA ASP A 98 8.37 20.13 -9.08
C ASP A 98 7.48 20.06 -7.82
N GLN A 99 6.67 21.09 -7.57
CA GLN A 99 5.73 21.09 -6.44
C GLN A 99 4.59 20.08 -6.65
N VAL A 100 4.07 19.97 -7.87
CA VAL A 100 3.04 19.00 -8.24
C VAL A 100 3.58 17.59 -8.05
N LEU A 101 4.74 17.30 -8.63
CA LEU A 101 5.40 16.00 -8.55
C LEU A 101 5.66 15.63 -7.08
N THR A 102 6.28 16.52 -6.30
CA THR A 102 6.56 16.29 -4.87
C THR A 102 5.28 15.99 -4.09
N THR A 103 4.18 16.71 -4.36
CA THR A 103 2.90 16.49 -3.68
C THR A 103 2.29 15.15 -4.06
N VAL A 104 2.39 14.74 -5.32
CA VAL A 104 1.98 13.40 -5.78
C VAL A 104 2.82 12.32 -5.09
N LYS A 105 4.15 12.46 -5.04
CA LYS A 105 5.02 11.51 -4.33
C LYS A 105 4.60 11.36 -2.87
N GLN A 106 4.34 12.48 -2.19
CA GLN A 106 3.89 12.49 -0.80
C GLN A 106 2.52 11.81 -0.63
N LEU A 107 1.55 12.08 -1.51
CA LEU A 107 0.22 11.44 -1.44
C LEU A 107 0.26 9.94 -1.73
N VAL A 108 1.06 9.50 -2.70
CA VAL A 108 1.19 8.08 -3.09
C VAL A 108 1.93 7.29 -2.00
N SER A 109 2.97 7.86 -1.40
CA SER A 109 3.75 7.18 -0.35
C SER A 109 3.11 7.23 1.04
N TYR A 110 2.21 8.20 1.29
CA TYR A 110 1.60 8.42 2.60
C TYR A 110 0.97 7.15 3.21
N PRO A 111 0.08 6.41 2.51
CA PRO A 111 -0.59 5.24 3.10
C PRO A 111 0.39 4.14 3.55
N HIS A 112 1.50 3.95 2.83
CA HIS A 112 2.50 2.94 3.17
C HIS A 112 3.28 3.32 4.43
N PHE A 113 3.73 4.58 4.48
CA PHE A 113 4.47 5.06 5.64
C PHE A 113 3.58 5.11 6.89
N THR A 114 2.34 5.60 6.76
CA THR A 114 1.43 5.66 7.91
C THR A 114 0.95 4.29 8.34
N GLY A 115 0.68 3.36 7.42
CA GLY A 115 0.37 1.98 7.76
C GLY A 115 1.44 1.34 8.65
N LEU A 116 2.72 1.40 8.21
CA LEU A 116 3.84 0.83 8.97
C LEU A 116 3.98 1.48 10.36
N THR A 117 3.95 2.81 10.43
CA THR A 117 4.12 3.52 11.70
C THR A 117 2.95 3.27 12.66
N ILE A 118 1.73 3.11 12.15
CA ILE A 118 0.56 2.75 12.95
C ILE A 118 0.69 1.31 13.48
N GLY A 119 1.16 0.36 12.65
CA GLY A 119 1.43 -1.00 13.13
C GLY A 119 2.46 -1.05 14.25
N LEU A 120 3.50 -0.19 14.21
CA LEU A 120 4.47 -0.05 15.30
C LEU A 120 3.86 0.60 16.56
N ILE A 121 2.93 1.56 16.39
CA ILE A 121 2.18 2.14 17.52
C ILE A 121 1.37 1.05 18.23
N ASP A 122 0.70 0.16 17.49
CA ASP A 122 -0.04 -0.96 18.06
C ASP A 122 0.88 -1.91 18.84
N LEU A 123 2.01 -2.33 18.25
CA LEU A 123 2.98 -3.18 18.94
C LEU A 123 3.49 -2.53 20.23
N THR A 124 3.73 -1.21 20.19
CA THR A 124 4.16 -0.43 21.36
C THR A 124 3.06 -0.38 22.42
N ALA A 125 1.79 -0.21 22.02
CA ALA A 125 0.65 -0.19 22.93
C ALA A 125 0.49 -1.53 23.69
N PHE A 126 0.60 -2.66 22.98
CA PHE A 126 0.58 -3.98 23.61
C PHE A 126 1.80 -4.21 24.53
N SER A 127 2.99 -3.79 24.09
CA SER A 127 4.21 -3.86 24.91
C SER A 127 4.10 -3.03 26.18
N LEU A 128 3.47 -1.85 26.10
CA LEU A 128 3.19 -0.99 27.24
C LEU A 128 2.20 -1.65 28.22
N GLY A 129 1.18 -2.35 27.70
CA GLY A 129 0.26 -3.14 28.51
C GLY A 129 0.98 -4.25 29.27
N ILE A 130 1.82 -5.02 28.58
CA ILE A 130 2.65 -6.07 29.20
C ILE A 130 3.57 -5.47 30.27
N PHE A 131 4.20 -4.33 29.98
CA PHE A 131 5.05 -3.61 30.93
C PHE A 131 4.29 -3.26 32.23
N PHE A 132 3.07 -2.71 32.12
CA PHE A 132 2.24 -2.44 33.29
C PHE A 132 1.82 -3.71 34.04
N LEU A 133 1.57 -4.81 33.33
CA LEU A 133 1.33 -6.09 33.99
C LEU A 133 2.57 -6.55 34.78
N TYR A 134 3.77 -6.43 34.22
CA TYR A 134 5.04 -6.75 34.91
C TYR A 134 5.28 -5.91 36.16
N LEU A 135 4.78 -4.66 36.21
CA LEU A 135 4.83 -3.82 37.42
C LEU A 135 3.88 -4.32 38.53
N GLY A 136 3.10 -5.37 38.29
CA GLY A 136 2.18 -5.94 39.28
C GLY A 136 0.84 -5.19 39.36
N LEU A 137 0.47 -4.41 38.35
CA LEU A 137 -0.81 -3.68 38.31
C LEU A 137 -2.02 -4.62 38.47
N ILE A 138 -1.86 -5.87 38.04
CA ILE A 138 -2.82 -6.96 38.23
C ILE A 138 -2.05 -8.20 38.73
N PRO A 139 -1.94 -8.37 40.06
CA PRO A 139 -1.15 -9.44 40.68
C PRO A 139 -1.56 -10.85 40.25
N GLU A 140 -2.84 -11.03 39.90
CA GLU A 140 -3.41 -12.30 39.47
C GLU A 140 -2.67 -12.88 38.25
N PHE A 141 -2.09 -12.05 37.38
CA PHE A 141 -1.37 -12.49 36.19
C PHE A 141 0.10 -12.88 36.44
N MET A 142 0.67 -12.58 37.62
CA MET A 142 2.11 -12.81 37.91
C MET A 142 2.59 -14.25 37.76
N PRO A 143 1.86 -15.29 38.21
CA PRO A 143 2.32 -16.67 38.08
C PRO A 143 2.56 -17.12 36.64
N VAL A 144 1.87 -16.51 35.67
CA VAL A 144 1.94 -16.88 34.24
C VAL A 144 2.31 -15.67 33.35
N ILE A 145 2.97 -14.65 33.92
CA ILE A 145 3.27 -13.39 33.22
C ILE A 145 4.08 -13.58 31.94
N LYS A 146 4.97 -14.59 31.89
CA LYS A 146 5.75 -14.93 30.70
C LYS A 146 4.87 -15.42 29.55
N ILE A 147 3.85 -16.24 29.86
CA ILE A 147 2.89 -16.75 28.88
C ILE A 147 2.03 -15.59 28.35
N ILE A 148 1.58 -14.72 29.25
CA ILE A 148 0.77 -13.54 28.90
C ILE A 148 1.57 -12.54 28.07
N ALA A 149 2.85 -12.34 28.39
CA ALA A 149 3.74 -11.49 27.61
C ALA A 149 3.92 -12.04 26.18
N ALA A 150 4.14 -13.34 26.04
CA ALA A 150 4.22 -13.99 24.73
C ALA A 150 2.91 -13.80 23.93
N CYS A 151 1.76 -14.11 24.54
CA CYS A 151 0.44 -13.84 23.94
C CYS A 151 0.28 -12.38 23.53
N GLY A 152 0.57 -11.44 24.42
CA GLY A 152 0.35 -10.02 24.17
C GLY A 152 1.21 -9.46 23.04
N VAL A 153 2.47 -9.91 22.91
CA VAL A 153 3.34 -9.54 21.78
C VAL A 153 2.79 -10.11 20.48
N THR A 154 2.38 -11.38 20.49
CA THR A 154 1.78 -12.02 19.32
C THR A 154 0.51 -11.28 18.90
N ILE A 155 -0.44 -11.08 19.83
CA ILE A 155 -1.70 -10.34 19.60
C ILE A 155 -1.41 -8.93 19.05
N GLY A 156 -0.48 -8.21 19.66
CA GLY A 156 -0.08 -6.88 19.23
C GLY A 156 0.52 -6.85 17.82
N ALA A 157 1.31 -7.85 17.46
CA ALA A 157 1.79 -8.01 16.10
C ALA A 157 0.64 -8.24 15.12
N VAL A 158 -0.32 -9.13 15.45
CA VAL A 158 -1.51 -9.38 14.60
C VAL A 158 -2.28 -8.09 14.35
N VAL A 159 -2.64 -7.40 15.43
CA VAL A 159 -3.44 -6.18 15.38
C VAL A 159 -2.70 -5.11 14.58
N GLY A 160 -1.41 -4.91 14.83
CA GLY A 160 -0.59 -3.94 14.12
C GLY A 160 -0.47 -4.22 12.63
N ILE A 161 -0.35 -5.49 12.23
CA ILE A 161 -0.27 -5.90 10.83
C ILE A 161 -1.62 -5.68 10.13
N ILE A 162 -2.72 -6.09 10.77
CA ILE A 162 -4.08 -5.88 10.24
C ILE A 162 -4.39 -4.40 10.11
N ASN A 163 -4.10 -3.61 11.13
CA ASN A 163 -4.36 -2.18 11.13
C ASN A 163 -3.50 -1.42 10.11
N SER A 164 -2.22 -1.80 9.99
CA SER A 164 -1.33 -1.30 8.95
C SER A 164 -1.92 -1.51 7.55
N TYR A 165 -2.40 -2.73 7.28
CA TYR A 165 -3.01 -3.05 5.98
C TYR A 165 -4.33 -2.33 5.73
N LEU A 166 -5.24 -2.31 6.71
CA LEU A 166 -6.52 -1.60 6.61
C LEU A 166 -6.29 -0.12 6.33
N THR A 167 -5.36 0.49 7.07
CA THR A 167 -4.94 1.87 6.87
C THR A 167 -4.43 2.06 5.45
N GLN A 168 -3.49 1.23 5.01
CA GLN A 168 -2.89 1.37 3.70
C GLN A 168 -3.94 1.27 2.58
N THR A 169 -4.85 0.31 2.67
CA THR A 169 -5.87 0.04 1.66
C THR A 169 -6.95 1.12 1.64
N LEU A 170 -7.56 1.43 2.79
CA LEU A 170 -8.67 2.37 2.87
C LEU A 170 -8.23 3.81 2.64
N ILE A 171 -7.04 4.19 3.10
CA ILE A 171 -6.48 5.52 2.83
C ILE A 171 -6.08 5.65 1.37
N SER A 172 -5.47 4.64 0.76
CA SER A 172 -5.13 4.66 -0.67
C SER A 172 -6.39 4.84 -1.54
N ASN A 173 -7.45 4.08 -1.22
CA ASN A 173 -8.75 4.24 -1.88
C ASN A 173 -9.35 5.64 -1.68
N HIS A 174 -9.22 6.22 -0.48
CA HIS A 174 -9.71 7.57 -0.21
C HIS A 174 -8.91 8.66 -0.95
N LEU A 175 -7.59 8.50 -1.05
CA LEU A 175 -6.70 9.45 -1.73
C LEU A 175 -6.76 9.33 -3.26
N ARG A 176 -7.24 8.19 -3.81
CA ARG A 176 -7.33 7.95 -5.25
C ARG A 176 -8.06 9.08 -6.00
N SER A 177 -9.23 9.50 -5.52
CA SER A 177 -10.00 10.58 -6.16
C SER A 177 -9.22 11.91 -6.22
N LEU A 178 -8.42 12.21 -5.18
CA LEU A 178 -7.57 13.40 -5.17
C LEU A 178 -6.41 13.28 -6.13
N LEU A 179 -5.79 12.10 -6.22
CA LEU A 179 -4.73 11.80 -7.18
C LEU A 179 -5.24 11.92 -8.62
N GLU A 180 -6.40 11.35 -8.95
CA GLU A 180 -7.03 11.47 -10.27
C GLU A 180 -7.35 12.93 -10.64
N THR A 181 -7.87 13.70 -9.67
CA THR A 181 -8.13 15.14 -9.87
C THR A 181 -6.85 15.93 -10.11
N LEU A 182 -5.76 15.56 -9.44
CA LEU A 182 -4.47 16.23 -9.56
C LEU A 182 -3.77 15.84 -10.89
N ILE A 183 -3.82 14.57 -11.26
CA ILE A 183 -3.27 14.04 -12.51
C ILE A 183 -4.02 14.62 -13.73
N SER A 184 -5.35 14.71 -13.68
CA SER A 184 -6.15 15.31 -14.77
C SER A 184 -5.84 16.80 -14.99
N ARG A 185 -5.45 17.53 -13.94
CA ARG A 185 -4.98 18.93 -14.05
C ARG A 185 -3.56 19.06 -14.57
N SER A 186 -2.71 18.05 -14.36
CA SER A 186 -1.31 18.06 -14.77
C SER A 186 -0.93 16.73 -15.43
N PRO A 187 -1.41 16.44 -16.66
CA PRO A 187 -1.16 15.18 -17.34
C PRO A 187 0.33 14.89 -17.59
N GLN A 188 1.16 15.94 -17.59
CA GLN A 188 2.61 15.86 -17.70
C GLN A 188 3.25 15.02 -16.57
N VAL A 189 2.62 14.91 -15.39
CA VAL A 189 3.06 14.03 -14.30
C VAL A 189 3.14 12.56 -14.73
N LEU A 190 2.31 12.13 -15.69
CA LEU A 190 2.33 10.77 -16.22
C LEU A 190 3.54 10.51 -17.14
N ARG A 191 4.12 11.55 -17.76
CA ARG A 191 5.28 11.40 -18.66
C ARG A 191 6.56 11.12 -17.90
N ASP A 192 6.76 11.77 -16.74
CA ASP A 192 7.97 11.62 -15.92
C ASP A 192 7.94 10.36 -15.04
N GLY A 193 6.80 9.64 -15.07
CA GLY A 193 6.56 8.43 -14.30
C GLY A 193 6.13 8.74 -12.87
N LEU A 194 5.00 8.16 -12.45
CA LEU A 194 4.67 8.13 -11.03
C LEU A 194 5.69 7.24 -10.31
N PRO A 195 6.35 7.74 -9.24
CA PRO A 195 7.10 6.88 -8.35
C PRO A 195 6.09 6.05 -7.56
N LEU A 196 5.74 4.91 -8.14
CA LEU A 196 4.97 3.90 -7.45
C LEU A 196 5.87 3.30 -6.36
N PRO A 197 5.31 3.03 -5.17
CA PRO A 197 6.05 2.37 -4.10
C PRO A 197 6.61 1.04 -4.60
N SER A 198 7.83 0.71 -4.17
CA SER A 198 8.58 -0.47 -4.64
C SER A 198 7.95 -1.80 -4.22
N PHE A 199 7.10 -1.78 -3.19
CA PHE A 199 6.36 -2.94 -2.73
C PHE A 199 5.00 -3.06 -3.46
N PRO A 200 4.80 -4.11 -4.27
CA PRO A 200 3.53 -4.30 -4.97
C PRO A 200 2.39 -4.55 -3.99
N LEU A 201 1.22 -3.96 -4.27
CA LEU A 201 0.00 -4.11 -3.46
C LEU A 201 -0.40 -5.58 -3.25
N THR A 202 -0.19 -6.41 -4.27
CA THR A 202 -0.44 -7.86 -4.21
C THR A 202 0.48 -8.56 -3.21
N LEU A 203 1.77 -8.19 -3.14
CA LEU A 203 2.70 -8.75 -2.16
C LEU A 203 2.26 -8.39 -0.74
N GLN A 204 1.79 -7.16 -0.54
CA GLN A 204 1.34 -6.68 0.76
C GLN A 204 0.09 -7.41 1.25
N ALA A 205 -0.90 -7.62 0.37
CA ALA A 205 -2.09 -8.42 0.69
C ALA A 205 -1.73 -9.87 1.03
N PHE A 206 -0.81 -10.47 0.27
CA PHE A 206 -0.35 -11.84 0.54
C PHE A 206 0.39 -11.96 1.87
N VAL A 207 1.33 -11.04 2.14
CA VAL A 207 2.09 -10.99 3.40
C VAL A 207 1.16 -10.76 4.59
N LEU A 208 0.14 -9.91 4.45
CA LEU A 208 -0.90 -9.75 5.47
C LEU A 208 -1.58 -11.09 5.78
N ILE A 209 -2.13 -11.76 4.76
CA ILE A 209 -2.87 -13.02 4.95
C ILE A 209 -1.99 -14.04 5.69
N CYS A 210 -0.73 -14.17 5.26
CA CYS A 210 0.23 -15.07 5.88
C CYS A 210 0.54 -14.69 7.34
N LEU A 211 0.80 -13.41 7.61
CA LEU A 211 1.07 -12.94 8.97
C LEU A 211 -0.15 -13.13 9.88
N THR A 212 -1.36 -12.89 9.40
CA THR A 212 -2.60 -13.16 10.17
C THR A 212 -2.82 -14.64 10.44
N ALA A 213 -2.41 -15.52 9.52
CA ALA A 213 -2.50 -16.96 9.70
C ALA A 213 -1.49 -17.46 10.75
N ILE A 214 -0.22 -17.02 10.66
CA ILE A 214 0.83 -17.32 11.65
C ILE A 214 0.37 -16.85 13.02
N ALA A 215 -0.04 -15.59 13.12
CA ALA A 215 -0.60 -14.99 14.33
C ALA A 215 -1.71 -15.82 15.00
N ALA A 216 -2.71 -16.27 14.21
CA ALA A 216 -3.80 -17.09 14.72
C ALA A 216 -3.30 -18.43 15.24
N GLN A 217 -2.32 -19.03 14.56
CA GLN A 217 -1.73 -20.31 14.94
C GLN A 217 -0.83 -20.20 16.18
N SER A 218 -0.03 -19.15 16.29
CA SER A 218 0.75 -18.82 17.49
C SER A 218 -0.17 -18.64 18.70
N SER A 219 -1.29 -17.93 18.53
CA SER A 219 -2.27 -17.78 19.61
C SER A 219 -2.89 -19.12 20.03
N LEU A 220 -3.25 -19.98 19.06
CA LEU A 220 -3.77 -21.32 19.32
C LEU A 220 -2.73 -22.22 20.03
N MET A 221 -1.46 -22.11 19.65
CA MET A 221 -0.36 -22.83 20.31
C MET A 221 -0.23 -22.43 21.78
N VAL A 222 -0.26 -21.13 22.09
CA VAL A 222 -0.15 -20.69 23.49
C VAL A 222 -1.35 -21.14 24.32
N ILE A 223 -2.56 -21.09 23.74
CA ILE A 223 -3.78 -21.64 24.36
C ILE A 223 -3.59 -23.13 24.68
N PHE A 224 -3.13 -23.92 23.71
CA PHE A 224 -2.94 -25.36 23.89
C PHE A 224 -1.86 -25.67 24.95
N LEU A 225 -0.74 -24.94 24.93
CA LEU A 225 0.31 -25.06 25.94
C LEU A 225 -0.18 -24.68 27.35
N GLY A 226 -1.01 -23.64 27.48
CA GLY A 226 -1.63 -23.27 28.75
C GLY A 226 -2.49 -24.40 29.33
N LYS A 227 -3.26 -25.10 28.49
CA LYS A 227 -4.07 -26.25 28.91
C LYS A 227 -3.22 -27.42 29.37
N ILE A 228 -2.14 -27.71 28.66
CA ILE A 228 -1.21 -28.80 29.03
C ILE A 228 -0.49 -28.45 30.33
N ALA A 229 -0.04 -27.21 30.50
CA ALA A 229 0.59 -26.77 31.75
C ALA A 229 -0.33 -26.95 32.97
N ALA A 230 -1.65 -26.77 32.79
CA ALA A 230 -2.64 -26.92 33.87
C ALA A 230 -3.06 -28.37 34.14
N SER A 231 -3.11 -29.22 33.11
CA SER A 231 -3.64 -30.59 33.22
C SER A 231 -2.57 -31.67 33.32
N HIS A 232 -1.46 -31.51 32.59
CA HIS A 232 -0.38 -32.49 32.45
C HIS A 232 0.99 -31.79 32.47
N PRO A 233 1.41 -31.21 33.60
CA PRO A 233 2.60 -30.36 33.68
C PRO A 233 3.91 -31.08 33.30
N THR A 234 3.98 -32.41 33.48
CA THR A 234 5.13 -33.23 33.09
C THR A 234 5.31 -33.37 31.59
N GLU A 235 4.24 -33.20 30.80
CA GLU A 235 4.25 -33.31 29.33
C GLU A 235 4.50 -31.96 28.63
N LEU A 236 4.55 -30.87 29.41
CA LEU A 236 4.72 -29.51 28.90
C LEU A 236 6.00 -29.33 28.04
N PRO A 237 7.19 -29.82 28.45
CA PRO A 237 8.40 -29.63 27.65
C PRO A 237 8.34 -30.35 26.29
N GLN A 238 7.77 -31.55 26.25
CA GLN A 238 7.62 -32.34 25.02
C GLN A 238 6.61 -31.70 24.07
N SER A 239 5.48 -31.24 24.59
CA SER A 239 4.45 -30.56 23.82
C SER A 239 4.92 -29.21 23.28
N PHE A 240 5.67 -28.45 24.08
CA PHE A 240 6.33 -27.22 23.64
C PHE A 240 7.28 -27.49 22.47
N PHE A 241 8.18 -28.46 22.61
CA PHE A 241 9.13 -28.82 21.56
C PHE A 241 8.42 -29.22 20.25
N PHE A 242 7.40 -30.07 20.34
CA PHE A 242 6.63 -30.51 19.17
C PHE A 242 5.90 -29.36 18.47
N LEU A 243 5.22 -28.50 19.23
CA LEU A 243 4.48 -27.36 18.65
C LEU A 243 5.41 -26.30 18.05
N SER A 244 6.57 -26.06 18.66
CA SER A 244 7.59 -25.18 18.09
C SER A 244 8.11 -25.68 16.74
N ILE A 245 8.25 -27.01 16.55
CA ILE A 245 8.60 -27.58 15.24
C ILE A 245 7.49 -27.33 14.23
N LEU A 246 6.22 -27.51 14.60
CA LEU A 246 5.09 -27.25 13.70
C LEU A 246 5.01 -25.76 13.31
N GLU A 247 5.28 -24.85 14.25
CA GLU A 247 5.30 -23.42 13.98
C GLU A 247 6.47 -23.03 13.06
N LEU A 248 7.65 -23.63 13.25
CA LEU A 248 8.78 -23.45 12.35
C LEU A 248 8.50 -23.96 10.93
N LEU A 249 7.85 -25.13 10.81
CA LEU A 249 7.42 -25.67 9.51
C LEU A 249 6.41 -24.75 8.83
N ASN A 250 5.46 -24.21 9.59
CA ASN A 250 4.48 -23.26 9.08
C ASN A 250 5.15 -21.97 8.58
N PHE A 251 6.07 -21.41 9.37
CA PHE A 251 6.81 -20.23 8.97
C PHE A 251 7.61 -20.48 7.68
N THR A 252 8.21 -21.67 7.56
CA THR A 252 8.90 -22.10 6.34
C THR A 252 7.94 -22.19 5.15
N TYR A 253 6.75 -22.77 5.35
CA TYR A 253 5.71 -22.84 4.33
C TYR A 253 5.27 -21.44 3.85
N VAL A 254 5.07 -20.50 4.78
CA VAL A 254 4.72 -19.11 4.45
C VAL A 254 5.82 -18.44 3.62
N ILE A 255 7.10 -18.64 3.96
CA ILE A 255 8.21 -18.09 3.18
C ILE A 255 8.20 -18.65 1.76
N ILE A 256 8.03 -19.97 1.60
CA ILE A 256 7.95 -20.63 0.30
C ILE A 256 6.75 -20.09 -0.49
N ALA A 257 5.58 -19.97 0.14
CA ALA A 257 4.38 -19.46 -0.50
C ALA A 257 4.55 -17.99 -0.94
N ALA A 258 5.20 -17.15 -0.14
CA ALA A 258 5.53 -15.77 -0.50
C ALA A 258 6.47 -15.69 -1.71
N PHE A 259 7.47 -16.58 -1.76
CA PHE A 259 8.37 -16.69 -2.90
C PHE A 259 7.64 -17.11 -4.18
N LEU A 260 6.78 -18.14 -4.10
CA LEU A 260 5.97 -18.60 -5.22
C LEU A 260 5.01 -17.52 -5.73
N PHE A 261 4.32 -16.83 -4.82
CA PHE A 261 3.43 -15.72 -5.15
C PHE A 261 4.17 -14.57 -5.85
N SER A 262 5.37 -14.23 -5.37
CA SER A 262 6.24 -13.25 -6.02
C SER A 262 6.66 -13.65 -7.43
N ARG A 263 6.99 -14.92 -7.64
CA ARG A 263 7.38 -15.43 -8.96
C ARG A 263 6.20 -15.51 -9.93
N SER A 264 5.01 -15.87 -9.45
CA SER A 264 3.83 -16.08 -10.31
C SER A 264 3.17 -14.77 -10.74
N LEU A 265 3.06 -13.77 -9.86
CA LEU A 265 2.31 -12.54 -10.16
C LEU A 265 3.20 -11.30 -10.23
N ILE A 266 4.08 -11.13 -9.26
CA ILE A 266 4.82 -9.86 -9.10
C ILE A 266 5.91 -9.72 -10.16
N PHE A 267 6.60 -10.80 -10.48
CA PHE A 267 7.67 -10.79 -11.47
C PHE A 267 7.17 -10.52 -12.90
N PRO A 268 6.13 -11.20 -13.42
CA PRO A 268 5.54 -10.86 -14.72
C PRO A 268 5.05 -9.40 -14.81
N LEU A 269 4.38 -8.90 -13.77
CA LEU A 269 3.95 -7.50 -13.71
C LEU A 269 5.12 -6.51 -13.80
N LYS A 270 6.25 -6.79 -13.12
CA LYS A 270 7.46 -5.96 -13.23
C LYS A 270 8.03 -5.96 -14.66
N LYS A 271 7.99 -7.10 -15.36
CA LYS A 271 8.43 -7.18 -16.76
C LYS A 271 7.53 -6.37 -17.69
N ILE A 272 6.21 -6.45 -17.50
CA ILE A 272 5.23 -5.65 -18.25
C ILE A 272 5.51 -4.15 -18.05
N LEU A 273 5.73 -3.70 -16.81
CA LEU A 273 6.08 -2.31 -16.51
C LEU A 273 7.40 -1.87 -17.16
N ALA A 274 8.43 -2.73 -17.12
CA ALA A 274 9.72 -2.43 -17.74
C ALA A 274 9.61 -2.36 -19.27
N TRP A 275 8.82 -3.24 -19.88
CA TRP A 275 8.54 -3.23 -21.32
C TRP A 275 7.75 -1.98 -21.73
N GLY A 276 6.71 -1.60 -20.99
CA GLY A 276 5.94 -0.39 -21.27
C GLY A 276 6.82 0.87 -21.29
N ARG A 277 7.84 0.94 -20.42
CA ARG A 277 8.85 2.02 -20.45
C ARG A 277 9.73 2.02 -21.69
N LYS A 278 9.96 0.87 -22.35
CA LYS A 278 10.69 0.80 -23.63
C LYS A 278 9.82 1.32 -24.76
N ILE A 279 8.55 0.91 -24.80
CA ILE A 279 7.55 1.39 -25.77
C ILE A 279 7.41 2.92 -25.67
N THR A 280 7.25 3.48 -24.46
CA THR A 280 7.12 4.94 -24.29
C THR A 280 8.39 5.73 -24.63
N ARG A 281 9.57 5.09 -24.67
CA ARG A 281 10.83 5.68 -25.14
C ARG A 281 11.01 5.54 -26.66
N GLY A 282 10.02 5.03 -27.38
CA GLY A 282 9.99 4.93 -28.84
C GLY A 282 10.55 3.62 -29.42
N ASN A 283 10.93 2.65 -28.58
CA ASN A 283 11.32 1.32 -29.03
C ASN A 283 10.08 0.43 -29.17
N LEU A 284 9.39 0.55 -30.31
CA LEU A 284 8.16 -0.19 -30.61
C LEU A 284 8.42 -1.66 -30.95
N SER A 285 9.63 -2.02 -31.41
CA SER A 285 10.02 -3.40 -31.71
C SER A 285 10.23 -4.27 -30.48
N ALA A 286 10.19 -3.70 -29.26
CA ALA A 286 10.26 -4.46 -28.03
C ALA A 286 9.04 -5.39 -27.89
N ARG A 287 9.25 -6.64 -27.48
CA ARG A 287 8.17 -7.61 -27.21
C ARG A 287 8.29 -8.22 -25.81
N LEU A 288 7.16 -8.63 -25.25
CA LEU A 288 7.06 -9.39 -24.00
C LEU A 288 7.07 -10.88 -24.30
N TYR A 289 8.13 -11.58 -23.88
CA TYR A 289 8.29 -13.04 -24.01
C TYR A 289 8.05 -13.79 -22.69
N THR A 290 7.32 -13.19 -21.74
CA THR A 290 7.09 -13.84 -20.45
C THR A 290 6.00 -14.88 -20.61
N ILE A 291 6.33 -16.13 -20.28
CA ILE A 291 5.38 -17.24 -20.29
C ILE A 291 4.64 -17.23 -18.95
N THR A 292 3.33 -17.00 -18.99
CA THR A 292 2.40 -17.25 -17.88
C THR A 292 1.24 -18.07 -18.43
N ASN A 293 0.58 -18.85 -17.57
CA ASN A 293 -0.53 -19.73 -17.94
C ASN A 293 -1.84 -19.27 -17.27
N ASP A 294 -1.99 -17.96 -17.11
CA ASP A 294 -3.06 -17.28 -16.39
C ASP A 294 -3.60 -16.09 -17.21
N GLU A 295 -4.49 -15.29 -16.63
CA GLU A 295 -5.07 -14.10 -17.28
C GLU A 295 -4.00 -13.07 -17.69
N LEU A 296 -2.79 -13.12 -17.10
CA LEU A 296 -1.69 -12.26 -17.54
C LEU A 296 -1.19 -12.65 -18.94
N ALA A 297 -1.38 -13.88 -19.39
CA ALA A 297 -1.00 -14.31 -20.74
C ALA A 297 -1.81 -13.56 -21.80
N GLU A 298 -3.11 -13.38 -21.57
CA GLU A 298 -4.01 -12.63 -22.44
C GLU A 298 -3.66 -11.13 -22.44
N VAL A 299 -3.31 -10.58 -21.27
CA VAL A 299 -2.84 -9.19 -21.16
C VAL A 299 -1.53 -9.00 -21.92
N ILE A 300 -0.59 -9.93 -21.80
CA ILE A 300 0.69 -9.90 -22.51
C ILE A 300 0.47 -9.98 -24.03
N ALA A 301 -0.43 -10.86 -24.49
CA ALA A 301 -0.79 -10.98 -25.90
C ALA A 301 -1.36 -9.66 -26.44
N SER A 302 -2.33 -9.08 -25.74
CA SER A 302 -2.96 -7.81 -26.11
C SER A 302 -1.95 -6.65 -26.16
N PHE A 303 -0.99 -6.61 -25.23
CA PHE A 303 0.06 -5.59 -25.24
C PHE A 303 1.06 -5.77 -26.38
N ASN A 304 1.44 -7.00 -26.69
CA ASN A 304 2.29 -7.27 -27.87
C ASN A 304 1.57 -6.88 -29.17
N GLN A 305 0.27 -7.14 -29.29
CA GLN A 305 -0.53 -6.73 -30.44
C GLN A 305 -0.57 -5.20 -30.58
N MET A 306 -0.86 -4.47 -29.51
CA MET A 306 -0.83 -3.00 -29.52
C MET A 306 0.54 -2.45 -29.97
N ALA A 307 1.65 -3.05 -29.52
CA ALA A 307 2.98 -2.60 -29.94
C ALA A 307 3.28 -2.90 -31.42
N GLN A 308 2.76 -4.02 -31.94
CA GLN A 308 2.85 -4.36 -33.36
C GLN A 308 2.08 -3.34 -34.21
N GLU A 309 0.83 -3.06 -33.86
CA GLU A 309 -0.01 -2.08 -34.57
C GLU A 309 0.66 -0.69 -34.59
N LEU A 310 1.21 -0.23 -33.45
CA LEU A 310 1.95 1.03 -33.38
C LEU A 310 3.21 1.05 -34.26
N GLU A 311 3.90 -0.07 -34.39
CA GLU A 311 5.10 -0.19 -35.24
C GLU A 311 4.72 -0.16 -36.73
N ASP A 312 3.66 -0.86 -37.11
CA ASP A 312 3.15 -0.91 -38.47
C ASP A 312 2.64 0.47 -38.93
N ASP A 313 1.88 1.17 -38.09
CA ASP A 313 1.44 2.55 -38.35
C ASP A 313 2.63 3.50 -38.56
N ARG A 314 3.68 3.36 -37.75
CA ARG A 314 4.90 4.19 -37.89
C ARG A 314 5.60 3.92 -39.21
N ASN A 315 5.68 2.66 -39.61
CA ASN A 315 6.33 2.24 -40.86
C ASN A 315 5.53 2.75 -42.07
N LEU A 316 4.19 2.66 -42.02
CA LEU A 316 3.30 3.17 -43.05
C LEU A 316 3.49 4.69 -43.24
N ILE A 317 3.43 5.46 -42.15
CA ILE A 317 3.65 6.92 -42.18
C ILE A 317 5.04 7.26 -42.75
N SER A 318 6.07 6.49 -42.39
CA SER A 318 7.41 6.69 -42.92
C SER A 318 7.49 6.41 -44.43
N ALA A 319 6.81 5.38 -44.91
CA ALA A 319 6.74 5.04 -46.33
C ALA A 319 6.00 6.13 -47.13
N GLU A 320 4.89 6.65 -46.61
CA GLU A 320 4.15 7.76 -47.23
C GLU A 320 4.99 9.04 -47.31
N LYS A 321 5.74 9.37 -46.26
CA LYS A 321 6.67 10.51 -46.26
C LYS A 321 7.78 10.34 -47.29
N ASN A 322 8.37 9.15 -47.38
CA ASN A 322 9.39 8.87 -48.38
C ASN A 322 8.83 9.00 -49.80
N LYS A 323 7.61 8.50 -50.04
CA LYS A 323 6.93 8.64 -51.33
C LYS A 323 6.67 10.11 -51.68
N LEU A 324 6.18 10.92 -50.74
CA LEU A 324 5.99 12.36 -50.93
C LEU A 324 7.32 13.07 -51.22
N SER A 325 8.38 12.73 -50.50
CA SER A 325 9.73 13.29 -50.72
C SER A 325 10.26 12.95 -52.12
N LEU A 326 10.06 11.72 -52.58
CA LEU A 326 10.47 11.29 -53.91
C LEU A 326 9.71 12.04 -55.00
N VAL A 327 8.38 12.16 -54.85
CA VAL A 327 7.55 12.95 -55.77
C VAL A 327 8.02 14.39 -55.82
N LEU A 328 8.24 15.04 -54.67
CA LEU A 328 8.73 16.42 -54.60
C LEU A 328 10.12 16.58 -55.24
N SER A 329 11.04 15.64 -55.00
CA SER A 329 12.37 15.68 -55.61
C SER A 329 12.37 15.44 -57.12
N GLY A 330 11.32 14.82 -57.65
CA GLY A 330 11.14 14.56 -59.08
C GLY A 330 10.48 15.70 -59.85
N ILE A 331 9.99 16.75 -59.17
CA ILE A 331 9.42 17.93 -59.85
C ILE A 331 10.58 18.80 -60.35
N THR A 332 10.68 18.96 -61.67
CA THR A 332 11.71 19.77 -62.35
C THR A 332 11.51 21.28 -62.21
N ASP A 333 10.26 21.72 -61.95
CA ASP A 333 9.93 23.12 -61.67
C ASP A 333 10.06 23.42 -60.16
N GLY A 334 10.62 24.57 -59.81
CA GLY A 334 10.86 24.96 -58.42
C GLY A 334 9.57 25.06 -57.59
N VAL A 335 9.39 24.16 -56.62
CA VAL A 335 8.27 24.21 -55.67
C VAL A 335 8.66 25.02 -54.43
N LEU A 336 8.04 26.17 -54.25
CA LEU A 336 8.21 27.04 -53.08
C LEU A 336 6.98 26.92 -52.16
N ALA A 337 7.16 26.23 -51.03
CA ALA A 337 6.13 26.17 -49.99
C ALA A 337 6.27 27.39 -49.05
N LEU A 338 5.39 28.37 -49.20
CA LEU A 338 5.34 29.52 -48.29
C LEU A 338 4.44 29.19 -47.08
N PRO A 339 4.88 29.47 -45.84
CA PRO A 339 4.04 29.31 -44.67
C PRO A 339 2.83 30.25 -44.76
N ASN A 340 1.63 29.69 -44.81
CA ASN A 340 0.40 30.48 -44.86
C ASN A 340 0.13 31.07 -43.46
N PRO A 341 0.09 32.41 -43.29
CA PRO A 341 -0.15 33.04 -41.99
C PRO A 341 -1.53 32.73 -41.39
N LEU A 342 -2.48 32.22 -42.19
CA LEU A 342 -3.79 31.72 -41.71
C LEU A 342 -3.71 30.34 -41.03
N PHE A 343 -2.65 29.56 -41.27
CA PHE A 343 -2.46 28.21 -40.74
C PHE A 343 -1.18 28.07 -39.89
N SER A 344 -0.52 29.17 -39.53
CA SER A 344 0.63 29.13 -38.63
C SER A 344 0.20 28.66 -37.24
N ILE A 345 0.67 27.48 -36.83
CA ILE A 345 0.57 27.02 -35.45
C ILE A 345 1.40 28.00 -34.59
N PRO A 346 0.81 28.72 -33.63
CA PRO A 346 1.56 29.67 -32.82
C PRO A 346 2.63 28.91 -32.02
N GLY A 347 3.91 29.27 -32.21
CA GLY A 347 5.01 28.88 -31.30
C GLY A 347 6.01 27.84 -31.80
N LYS A 348 5.99 27.41 -33.06
CA LYS A 348 7.10 26.63 -33.65
C LYS A 348 7.87 27.48 -34.66
N THR A 349 8.93 28.11 -34.20
CA THR A 349 9.99 28.63 -35.08
C THR A 349 10.69 27.44 -35.76
N PRO A 350 10.94 27.47 -37.08
CA PRO A 350 11.79 26.49 -37.73
C PRO A 350 13.23 26.76 -37.28
N HIS A 351 13.87 25.76 -36.67
CA HIS A 351 15.33 25.78 -36.53
C HIS A 351 15.95 25.59 -37.92
N GLN A 352 16.86 26.50 -38.25
CA GLN A 352 17.80 26.40 -39.38
C GLN A 352 18.78 25.25 -39.16
#